data_AF-A0A6M1YZI3-F1
#
_entry.id   AF-A0A6M1YZI3-F1
#
_cell.length_a   1.000
_cell.length_b   1.000
_cell.length_c   1.000
_cell.angle_alpha   90.00
_cell.angle_beta   90.00
_cell.angle_gamma   90.00
#
_symmetry.space_group_name_H-M   'P 1'
#
loop_
_entity.id
_entity.type
_entity.pdbx_description
1 polymer ?
#
loop_
_entity_poly.entity_id
_entity_poly.type
_entity_poly.pdbx_seq_one_letter_code
_entity_poly.pdbx_strand_id
1 'polypeptide(L)' 'MRTRWVPIRTLSLIPMKIKITIEQTKPLYKKLAFRIRELKALGMTQDQIAKKLNVSIKTTKKSLNCI' A
#
# COMPACT_ATOMS: atom_id res chain seq x y z
N MET A 1 41.13 -41.98 -14.81
CA MET A 1 39.80 -41.32 -14.66
C MET A 1 39.97 -40.07 -13.82
N ARG A 2 39.52 -38.90 -14.28
CA ARG A 2 39.69 -37.60 -13.61
C ARG A 2 38.40 -37.24 -12.88
N THR A 3 38.37 -37.38 -11.56
CA THR A 3 37.25 -36.96 -10.72
C THR A 3 37.23 -35.44 -10.65
N ARG A 4 36.24 -34.80 -11.30
CA ARG A 4 35.96 -33.38 -11.08
C ARG A 4 35.36 -33.26 -9.68
N TRP A 5 36.12 -32.68 -8.75
CA TRP A 5 35.60 -32.27 -7.44
C TRP A 5 34.58 -31.15 -7.67
N VAL A 6 33.30 -31.50 -7.67
CA VAL A 6 32.22 -30.51 -7.69
C VAL A 6 32.07 -30.03 -6.24
N PRO A 7 32.31 -28.74 -5.95
CA PRO A 7 32.15 -28.24 -4.60
C PRO A 7 30.68 -28.37 -4.18
N ILE A 8 30.45 -29.08 -3.07
CA ILE A 8 29.15 -29.15 -2.42
C ILE A 8 28.88 -27.74 -1.90
N ARG A 9 27.98 -27.00 -2.56
CA ARG A 9 27.58 -25.67 -2.08
C ARG A 9 26.73 -25.87 -0.84
N THR A 10 27.23 -25.38 0.30
CA THR A 10 26.44 -25.27 1.52
C THR A 10 25.24 -24.34 1.26
N LEU A 11 24.12 -24.57 1.93
CA LEU A 11 22.89 -23.78 1.74
C LEU A 11 23.11 -22.26 1.89
N SER A 12 24.16 -21.85 2.63
CA SER A 12 24.58 -20.46 2.82
C SER A 12 25.16 -19.79 1.56
N LEU A 13 25.64 -20.55 0.57
CA LEU A 13 26.24 -20.04 -0.67
C LEU A 13 25.23 -19.87 -1.81
N ILE A 14 23.97 -20.20 -1.58
CA ILE A 14 22.89 -19.92 -2.52
C ILE A 14 22.48 -18.47 -2.30
N PRO A 15 22.70 -17.54 -3.24
CA PRO A 15 22.28 -16.15 -3.10
C PRO A 15 20.75 -16.09 -3.12
N MET A 16 20.14 -16.23 -1.95
CA MET A 16 18.72 -16.06 -1.75
C MET A 16 18.43 -14.57 -1.81
N LYS A 17 17.91 -14.10 -2.94
CA LYS A 17 17.36 -12.74 -3.07
C LYS A 17 16.10 -12.66 -2.22
N ILE A 18 16.25 -12.35 -0.95
CA ILE A 18 15.14 -12.03 -0.06
C ILE A 18 14.50 -10.76 -0.64
N LYS A 19 13.41 -10.93 -1.40
CA LYS A 19 12.54 -9.81 -1.75
C LYS A 19 11.83 -9.42 -0.47
N ILE A 20 12.32 -8.40 0.21
CA ILE A 20 11.55 -7.70 1.23
C ILE A 20 10.41 -7.02 0.48
N THR A 21 9.26 -7.71 0.37
CA THR A 21 8.02 -7.08 -0.07
C THR A 21 7.66 -6.06 0.99
N ILE A 22 8.07 -4.81 0.78
CA ILE A 22 7.45 -3.66 1.44
C ILE A 22 5.99 -3.79 1.06
N GLU A 23 5.16 -4.28 1.99
CA GLU A 23 3.73 -4.45 1.76
C GLU A 23 3.22 -3.14 1.17
N GLN A 24 2.74 -3.17 -0.07
CA GLN A 24 2.24 -1.99 -0.74
C GLN A 24 0.93 -1.60 -0.03
N THR A 25 1.06 -0.89 1.08
CA THR A 25 -0.07 -0.41 1.88
C THR A 25 -0.95 0.40 0.95
N LYS A 26 -2.20 -0.04 0.79
CA LYS A 26 -3.18 0.67 -0.03
C LYS A 26 -3.14 2.15 0.34
N PRO A 27 -3.01 3.06 -0.64
CA PRO A 27 -2.85 4.46 -0.33
C PRO A 27 -4.09 4.99 0.42
N LEU A 28 -3.86 5.86 1.40
CA LEU A 28 -4.87 6.30 2.38
C LEU A 28 -6.18 6.77 1.72
N TYR A 29 -6.10 7.48 0.60
CA TYR A 29 -7.28 7.98 -0.12
C TYR A 29 -8.17 6.85 -0.68
N LYS A 30 -7.60 5.69 -1.04
CA LYS A 30 -8.37 4.50 -1.46
C LYS A 30 -9.02 3.82 -0.27
N LYS A 31 -8.33 3.75 0.87
CA LYS A 31 -8.87 3.15 2.10
C LYS A 31 -10.07 3.93 2.63
N LEU A 32 -10.05 5.27 2.52
CA LEU A 32 -11.11 6.15 3.03
C LEU A 32 -12.24 6.44 2.03
N ALA A 33 -12.13 5.97 0.78
CA ALA A 33 -13.08 6.32 -0.28
C ALA A 33 -14.52 5.96 0.03
N PHE A 34 -14.75 4.79 0.61
CA PHE A 34 -16.09 4.35 0.98
C PHE A 34 -16.72 5.29 2.02
N ARG A 35 -16.03 5.54 3.14
CA ARG A 35 -16.52 6.44 4.20
C ARG A 35 -16.71 7.88 3.73
N ILE A 36 -15.81 8.39 2.89
CA ILE A 36 -15.93 9.75 2.33
C ILE A 36 -17.18 9.87 1.44
N ARG A 37 -17.53 8.81 0.69
CA ARG A 37 -18.76 8.77 -0.12
C ARG A 37 -20.01 8.74 0.75
N GLU A 38 -20.04 7.94 1.81
CA GLU A 38 -21.15 7.91 2.76
C GLU A 38 -21.38 9.28 3.39
N LEU A 39 -20.32 9.92 3.90
CA LEU A 39 -20.43 11.25 4.51
C LEU A 39 -20.88 12.32 3.50
N LYS A 40 -20.46 12.21 2.23
CA LYS A 40 -20.93 13.10 1.17
C LYS A 40 -22.40 12.86 0.82
N ALA A 41 -22.85 11.60 0.82
CA ALA A 41 -24.26 11.25 0.60
C ALA A 41 -25.17 11.75 1.75
N LEU A 42 -24.62 11.84 2.97
CA LEU A 42 -25.27 12.48 4.12
C LEU A 42 -25.28 14.02 4.04
N GLY A 43 -24.81 14.61 2.94
CA GLY A 43 -24.82 16.06 2.71
C GLY A 43 -23.67 16.83 3.35
N MET A 44 -22.63 16.16 3.87
CA MET A 44 -21.48 16.87 4.43
C MET A 44 -20.61 17.50 3.33
N THR A 45 -20.13 18.71 3.61
CA THR A 45 -19.17 19.41 2.76
C THR A 45 -17.77 18.78 2.88
N GLN A 46 -16.91 18.98 1.86
CA GLN A 46 -15.56 18.43 1.86
C GLN A 46 -14.73 18.87 3.08
N ASP A 47 -14.90 20.10 3.54
CA ASP A 47 -14.22 20.64 4.71
C ASP A 47 -14.69 19.99 6.01
N GLN A 48 -15.99 19.75 6.14
CA GLN A 48 -16.54 19.00 7.29
C GLN A 48 -16.04 17.56 7.30
N ILE A 49 -15.98 16.90 6.15
CA ILE A 49 -15.44 15.54 6.02
C ILE A 49 -13.95 15.51 6.39
N ALA A 50 -13.17 16.47 5.91
CA ALA A 50 -11.76 16.59 6.22
C ALA A 50 -11.52 16.77 7.73
N LYS A 51 -12.29 17.65 8.39
CA LYS A 51 -12.25 17.84 9.85
C LYS A 51 -12.69 16.60 10.62
N LYS A 52 -13.78 15.95 10.20
CA LYS A 52 -14.34 14.76 10.86
C LYS A 52 -13.39 13.56 10.80
N LEU A 53 -12.73 13.36 9.67
CA LEU A 53 -11.79 12.25 9.45
C LEU A 53 -10.34 12.61 9.81
N ASN A 54 -10.08 13.85 10.24
CA ASN A 54 -8.74 14.39 10.50
C ASN A 54 -7.75 14.15 9.33
N VAL A 55 -8.19 14.45 8.12
CA VAL A 55 -7.39 14.29 6.90
C VAL A 55 -7.37 15.57 6.09
N SER A 56 -6.35 15.73 5.24
CA SER A 56 -6.27 16.89 4.36
C SER A 56 -7.44 16.97 3.37
N ILE A 57 -7.78 18.19 2.96
CA ILE A 57 -8.77 18.42 1.89
C ILE A 57 -8.28 17.80 0.56
N LYS A 58 -6.96 17.77 0.33
CA LYS A 58 -6.37 17.11 -0.85
C LYS A 58 -6.68 15.62 -0.88
N THR A 59 -6.63 14.95 0.27
CA THR A 59 -6.97 13.52 0.38
C THR A 59 -8.45 13.26 0.19
N THR A 60 -9.35 14.10 0.69
CA THR A 60 -10.80 13.96 0.44
C THR A 60 -11.14 14.19 -1.04
N LYS A 61 -10.56 15.23 -1.67
CA LYS A 61 -10.71 15.49 -3.11
C LYS A 61 -10.20 14.32 -3.97
N LYS A 62 -8.99 13.82 -3.69
CA LYS A 62 -8.39 12.70 -4.42
C LYS A 62 -9.21 11.41 -4.24
N SER A 63 -9.80 11.21 -3.08
CA SER A 63 -10.66 10.07 -2.78
C SER A 63 -11.99 10.11 -3.54
N LEU A 64 -12.60 11.30 -3.67
CA LEU A 64 -13.80 11.50 -4.49
C LEU A 64 -13.55 11.34 -5.99
N ASN A 65 -12.36 11.74 -6.46
CA ASN A 65 -11.94 11.60 -7.86
C ASN A 65 -11.40 10.20 -8.21
N CYS A 66 -11.22 9.32 -7.22
CA CYS A 66 -10.82 7.94 -7.45
C CYS A 66 -12.06 7.14 -7.87
N ILE A 67 -12.47 7.34 -9.13
CA ILE A 67 -13.45 6.53 -9.86
C ILE A 67 -12.67 5.66 -10.84
#